data_AF-I4Z682-F1
#
_entry.id   AF-I4Z682-F1
#
_cell.length_a   1.000
_cell.length_b   1.000
_cell.length_c   1.000
_cell.angle_alpha   90.00
_cell.angle_beta   90.00
_cell.angle_gamma   90.00
#
_symmetry.space_group_name_H-M   'P 1'
#
loop_
_entity.id
_entity.type
_entity.pdbx_description
1 polymer ?
#
loop_
_entity_poly.entity_id
_entity_poly.type
_entity_poly.pdbx_seq_one_letter_code
_entity_poly.pdbx_strand_id
1 'polypeptide(L)'
;MVHEPLLHIMPRTHQVAIIGFSRFELETLVTYFRLTTSSQPGHTSYRLVRSMRSSELILVDTDLPKALNAVQAAGRASDCICIGRARGFGNALAYLPRPIDALRVKRVLDQLIDRHSDTHAQVHPDLIELPRHRPGRRLQ
;
A
#
# COMPACT_ATOMS: atom_id res chain seq x y z
N MET A 1 29.41 17.78 16.08
CA MET A 1 28.13 18.30 15.54
C MET A 1 27.66 17.28 14.52
N VAL A 2 26.83 16.34 14.96
CA VAL A 2 26.33 15.26 14.11
C VAL A 2 25.19 15.83 13.26
N HIS A 3 25.36 15.85 11.94
CA HIS A 3 24.25 16.06 11.03
C HIS A 3 23.42 14.76 11.04
N GLU A 4 22.36 14.75 11.85
CA GLU A 4 21.22 13.86 11.61
C GLU A 4 20.72 14.16 10.19
N PRO A 5 20.67 13.18 9.27
CA PRO A 5 20.04 13.40 8.00
C PRO A 5 18.55 13.66 8.29
N LEU A 6 18.08 14.88 8.00
CA LEU A 6 16.66 15.14 7.85
C LEU A 6 16.16 14.16 6.80
N LEU A 7 15.56 13.05 7.22
CA LEU A 7 14.71 12.22 6.37
C LEU A 7 13.64 13.18 5.85
N HIS A 8 13.84 13.64 4.62
CA HIS A 8 12.89 14.48 3.92
C HIS A 8 11.67 13.58 3.67
N ILE A 9 10.72 13.60 4.60
CA ILE A 9 9.46 12.86 4.44
C ILE A 9 8.75 13.55 3.28
N MET A 10 8.96 13.02 2.07
CA MET A 10 8.30 13.53 0.88
C MET A 10 6.83 13.10 0.94
N PRO A 11 5.89 14.03 0.69
CA PRO A 11 4.50 13.65 0.57
C PRO A 11 4.36 12.65 -0.58
N ARG A 12 3.88 11.45 -0.27
CA ARG A 12 3.66 10.38 -1.25
C ARG A 12 2.17 10.16 -1.44
N THR A 13 1.74 10.03 -2.70
CA THR A 13 0.37 9.65 -3.04
C THR A 13 0.34 8.18 -3.44
N HIS A 14 -0.39 7.37 -2.68
CA HIS A 14 -0.57 5.95 -2.97
C HIS A 14 -1.87 5.73 -3.74
N GLN A 15 -1.80 4.92 -4.80
CA GLN A 15 -2.97 4.55 -5.58
C GLN A 15 -3.63 3.32 -4.99
N VAL A 16 -4.92 3.42 -4.67
CA VAL A 16 -5.70 2.33 -4.08
C VAL A 16 -6.87 2.03 -4.98
N ALA A 17 -6.93 0.81 -5.53
CA ALA A 17 -8.06 0.40 -6.35
C ALA A 17 -9.31 0.16 -5.49
N ILE A 18 -10.49 0.46 -6.03
CA ILE A 18 -11.77 0.26 -5.34
C ILE A 18 -12.75 -0.53 -6.21
N ILE A 19 -13.02 -1.76 -5.80
CA ILE A 19 -13.75 -2.76 -6.60
C ILE A 19 -15.01 -3.21 -5.87
N GLY A 20 -16.15 -3.17 -6.56
CA GLY A 20 -17.44 -3.62 -6.05
C GLY A 20 -18.25 -2.58 -5.25
N PHE A 21 -17.70 -1.39 -5.02
CA PHE A 21 -18.40 -0.33 -4.31
C PHE A 21 -19.26 0.54 -5.22
N SER A 22 -20.37 1.02 -4.67
CA SER A 22 -21.24 2.00 -5.32
C SER A 22 -20.51 3.33 -5.58
N ARG A 23 -21.11 4.17 -6.42
CA ARG A 23 -20.59 5.53 -6.68
C ARG A 23 -20.60 6.39 -5.42
N PHE A 24 -21.66 6.30 -4.63
CA PHE A 24 -21.82 7.07 -3.39
C PHE A 24 -20.73 6.76 -2.36
N GLU A 25 -20.42 5.47 -2.15
CA GLU A 25 -19.37 5.05 -1.22
C GLU A 25 -17.99 5.49 -1.69
N LEU A 26 -17.72 5.39 -3.00
CA LEU A 26 -16.49 5.93 -3.58
C LEU A 26 -16.38 7.44 -3.30
N GLU A 27 -17.42 8.22 -3.61
CA GLU A 27 -17.39 9.67 -3.44
C GLU A 27 -17.24 10.08 -1.97
N THR A 28 -17.82 9.30 -1.05
CA THR A 28 -17.66 9.49 0.39
C THR A 28 -16.20 9.27 0.82
N LEU A 29 -15.58 8.17 0.41
CA LEU A 29 -14.18 7.90 0.73
C LEU A 29 -13.23 8.92 0.09
N VAL A 30 -13.46 9.28 -1.19
CA VAL A 30 -12.67 10.31 -1.89
C VAL A 30 -12.75 11.64 -1.14
N THR A 31 -13.97 12.04 -0.76
CA THR A 31 -14.18 13.29 -0.01
C THR A 31 -13.49 13.24 1.35
N TYR A 32 -13.64 12.13 2.08
CA TYR A 32 -12.99 11.94 3.37
C TYR A 32 -11.46 12.01 3.26
N PHE A 33 -10.84 11.29 2.32
CA PHE A 33 -9.38 11.34 2.12
C PHE A 33 -8.90 12.72 1.71
N ARG A 34 -9.63 13.41 0.82
CA ARG A 34 -9.29 14.79 0.45
C ARG A 34 -9.31 15.74 1.66
N LEU A 35 -10.31 15.61 2.54
CA LEU A 35 -10.44 16.46 3.74
C LEU A 35 -9.45 16.11 4.84
N THR A 36 -9.01 14.85 4.92
CA THR A 36 -8.08 14.38 5.97
C THR A 36 -6.62 14.41 5.55
N THR A 37 -6.32 14.76 4.29
CA THR A 37 -4.96 15.04 3.85
C THR A 37 -4.54 16.38 4.45
N SER A 38 -3.95 16.35 5.66
CA SER A 38 -3.51 17.55 6.38
C SER A 38 -2.30 18.20 5.71
N SER A 39 -2.20 19.53 5.81
CA SER A 39 -1.11 20.37 5.29
C SER A 39 0.24 20.20 6.00
N GLN A 40 0.46 19.10 6.73
CA GLN A 40 1.72 18.85 7.42
C GLN A 40 2.76 18.28 6.45
N PRO A 41 4.03 18.75 6.51
CA PRO A 41 5.12 18.19 5.70
C PRO A 41 5.23 16.68 5.92
N GLY A 42 5.29 15.92 4.83
CA GLY A 42 5.45 14.46 4.87
C GLY A 42 4.18 13.61 5.01
N HIS A 43 3.00 14.18 4.76
CA HIS A 43 1.77 13.42 4.87
C HIS A 43 1.56 12.42 3.72
N THR A 44 1.16 11.20 4.07
CA THR A 44 0.70 10.15 3.14
C THR A 44 -0.69 10.51 2.63
N SER A 45 -0.87 10.51 1.31
CA SER A 45 -2.15 10.77 0.65
C SER A 45 -2.63 9.56 -0.14
N TYR A 46 -3.94 9.38 -0.25
CA TYR A 46 -4.54 8.24 -0.97
C TYR A 46 -5.36 8.72 -2.15
N ARG A 47 -5.11 8.12 -3.31
CA ARG A 47 -5.90 8.33 -4.53
C ARG A 47 -6.66 7.06 -4.87
N LEU A 48 -7.98 7.13 -4.77
CA LEU A 48 -8.84 6.02 -5.16
C LEU A 48 -8.98 5.94 -6.68
N VAL A 49 -8.70 4.76 -7.23
CA VAL A 49 -8.74 4.49 -8.67
C VAL A 49 -9.64 3.28 -8.97
N ARG A 50 -10.13 3.16 -10.20
CA ARG A 50 -10.94 2.00 -10.63
C ARG A 50 -10.11 0.85 -11.19
N SER A 51 -8.84 1.11 -11.55
CA SER A 51 -7.95 0.11 -12.15
C SER A 51 -7.08 -0.56 -11.10
N MET A 52 -7.06 -1.90 -11.10
CA MET A 52 -6.16 -2.70 -10.24
C MET A 52 -4.72 -2.77 -10.77
N ARG A 53 -4.48 -2.41 -12.05
CA ARG A 53 -3.16 -2.60 -12.69
C ARG A 53 -2.10 -1.64 -12.17
N SER A 54 -2.50 -0.44 -11.76
CA SER A 54 -1.60 0.63 -11.32
C SER A 54 -1.73 0.97 -9.84
N SER A 55 -2.50 0.18 -9.09
CA SER A 55 -2.71 0.40 -7.65
C SER A 55 -1.72 -0.40 -6.81
N GLU A 56 -1.35 0.13 -5.65
CA GLU A 56 -0.53 -0.59 -4.68
C GLU A 56 -1.40 -1.54 -3.86
N LEU A 57 -2.56 -1.05 -3.40
CA LEU A 57 -3.52 -1.81 -2.60
C LEU A 57 -4.91 -1.83 -3.25
N ILE A 58 -5.76 -2.75 -2.83
CA ILE A 58 -7.11 -2.92 -3.36
C ILE A 58 -8.13 -2.96 -2.22
N LEU A 59 -9.09 -2.04 -2.21
CA LEU A 59 -10.33 -2.18 -1.44
C LEU A 59 -11.30 -3.01 -2.26
N VAL A 60 -11.78 -4.12 -1.70
CA VAL A 60 -12.74 -5.01 -2.36
C VAL A 60 -13.99 -5.23 -1.50
N ASP A 61 -15.16 -5.03 -2.11
CA ASP A 61 -16.44 -5.37 -1.49
C ASP A 61 -16.66 -6.88 -1.54
N THR A 62 -16.64 -7.50 -0.37
CA THR A 62 -16.84 -8.94 -0.22
C THR A 62 -18.30 -9.36 -0.31
N ASP A 63 -19.24 -8.43 -0.14
CA ASP A 63 -20.67 -8.73 -0.31
C ASP A 63 -21.06 -8.84 -1.79
N LEU A 64 -20.12 -8.57 -2.70
CA LEU A 64 -20.32 -8.62 -4.14
C LEU A 64 -19.42 -9.70 -4.79
N PRO A 65 -19.94 -10.91 -5.08
CA PRO A 65 -19.14 -12.02 -5.61
C PRO A 65 -18.36 -11.68 -6.89
N LYS A 66 -18.93 -10.87 -7.79
CA LYS A 66 -18.23 -10.42 -9.01
C LYS A 66 -16.96 -9.61 -8.72
N ALA A 67 -16.89 -8.89 -7.59
CA ALA A 67 -15.71 -8.13 -7.19
C ALA A 67 -14.58 -9.07 -6.73
N LEU A 68 -14.91 -10.06 -5.92
CA LEU A 68 -13.96 -11.09 -5.48
C LEU A 68 -13.43 -11.90 -6.67
N ASN A 69 -14.30 -12.31 -7.59
CA ASN A 69 -13.89 -13.04 -8.79
C ASN A 69 -12.95 -12.20 -9.67
N ALA A 70 -13.22 -10.91 -9.85
CA ALA A 70 -12.36 -10.02 -10.63
C ALA A 70 -10.96 -9.88 -10.01
N VAL A 71 -10.87 -9.74 -8.69
CA VAL A 71 -9.60 -9.66 -7.97
C VAL A 71 -8.84 -10.99 -8.03
N GLN A 72 -9.54 -12.12 -7.84
CA GLN A 72 -8.94 -13.44 -7.90
C GLN A 72 -8.39 -13.74 -9.30
N ALA A 73 -9.14 -13.40 -10.34
CA ALA A 73 -8.71 -13.54 -11.74
C ALA A 73 -7.50 -12.65 -12.07
N ALA A 74 -7.37 -11.50 -11.41
CA ALA A 74 -6.20 -10.63 -11.53
C ALA A 74 -4.98 -11.13 -10.70
N GLY A 75 -5.12 -12.18 -9.89
CA GLY A 75 -4.05 -12.70 -9.05
C GLY A 75 -3.64 -11.79 -7.90
N ARG A 76 -4.49 -10.81 -7.53
CA ARG A 76 -4.14 -9.74 -6.57
C ARG A 76 -4.82 -9.85 -5.21
N ALA A 77 -5.26 -11.05 -4.82
CA ALA A 77 -5.91 -11.27 -3.54
C ALA A 77 -5.00 -10.92 -2.34
N SER A 78 -3.68 -11.05 -2.48
CA SER A 78 -2.69 -10.70 -1.46
C SER A 78 -2.55 -9.19 -1.19
N ASP A 79 -3.15 -8.35 -2.04
CA ASP A 79 -3.05 -6.89 -1.94
C ASP A 79 -4.37 -6.27 -1.44
N CYS A 80 -5.29 -7.12 -0.99
CA CYS A 80 -6.66 -6.74 -0.70
C CYS A 80 -6.91 -6.40 0.77
N ILE A 81 -7.64 -5.31 0.95
CA ILE A 81 -8.41 -5.02 2.15
C ILE A 81 -9.87 -5.32 1.81
N CYS A 82 -10.37 -6.39 2.39
CA CYS A 82 -11.72 -6.88 2.20
C CYS A 82 -12.71 -6.10 3.08
N ILE A 83 -13.83 -5.63 2.54
CA ILE A 83 -14.90 -4.96 3.30
C ILE A 83 -16.19 -5.76 3.16
N GLY A 84 -16.79 -6.16 4.28
CA GLY A 84 -18.04 -6.91 4.33
C GLY A 84 -17.96 -8.26 5.02
N ARG A 85 -18.90 -9.14 4.66
CA ARG A 85 -19.18 -10.37 5.42
C ARG A 85 -18.19 -11.48 5.10
N ALA A 86 -17.74 -11.64 3.86
CA ALA A 86 -16.89 -12.77 3.51
C ALA A 86 -15.51 -12.68 4.19
N ARG A 87 -15.00 -13.83 4.61
CA ARG A 87 -13.69 -14.01 5.25
C ARG A 87 -12.94 -15.12 4.53
N GLY A 88 -11.61 -15.14 4.66
CA GLY A 88 -10.77 -16.18 4.05
C GLY A 88 -10.65 -16.09 2.53
N PHE A 89 -10.88 -14.90 1.94
CA PHE A 89 -10.58 -14.63 0.55
C PHE A 89 -9.07 -14.55 0.32
N GLY A 90 -8.48 -15.69 -0.07
CA GLY A 90 -7.05 -15.82 -0.33
C GLY A 90 -6.20 -15.35 0.86
N ASN A 91 -5.08 -14.69 0.55
CA ASN A 91 -4.16 -14.11 1.54
C ASN A 91 -4.41 -12.61 1.75
N ALA A 92 -5.67 -12.15 1.75
CA ALA A 92 -5.99 -10.74 1.92
C ALA A 92 -5.37 -10.14 3.19
N LEU A 93 -4.90 -8.89 3.08
CA LEU A 93 -4.15 -8.17 4.12
C LEU A 93 -4.99 -7.81 5.34
N ALA A 94 -6.28 -7.53 5.12
CA ALA A 94 -7.19 -7.13 6.19
C ALA A 94 -8.65 -7.39 5.82
N TYR A 95 -9.50 -7.47 6.85
CA TYR A 95 -10.96 -7.58 6.70
C TYR A 95 -11.69 -6.60 7.61
N LEU A 96 -12.48 -5.71 7.01
CA LEU A 96 -13.29 -4.71 7.69
C LEU A 96 -14.78 -5.07 7.60
N PRO A 97 -15.57 -4.82 8.65
CA PRO A 97 -17.02 -5.03 8.58
C PRO A 97 -17.70 -3.93 7.74
N ARG A 98 -18.96 -4.18 7.41
CA ARG A 98 -19.91 -3.15 6.95
C ARG A 98 -20.65 -2.56 8.16
N PRO A 99 -21.17 -1.32 8.08
CA PRO A 99 -21.04 -0.36 6.97
C PRO A 99 -19.59 0.14 6.82
N ILE A 100 -19.28 0.76 5.68
CA ILE A 100 -17.93 1.27 5.44
C ILE A 100 -17.60 2.44 6.38
N ASP A 101 -16.45 2.35 7.05
CA ASP A 101 -15.93 3.39 7.94
C ASP A 101 -14.62 3.96 7.35
N ALA A 102 -14.68 5.20 6.87
CA ALA A 102 -13.57 5.84 6.17
C ALA A 102 -12.33 6.04 7.06
N LEU A 103 -12.52 6.33 8.36
CA LEU A 103 -11.42 6.47 9.31
C LEU A 103 -10.73 5.12 9.53
N ARG A 104 -11.51 4.06 9.67
CA ARG A 104 -10.96 2.72 9.85
C ARG A 104 -10.23 2.23 8.60
N VAL A 105 -10.76 2.51 7.41
CA VAL A 105 -10.07 2.25 6.14
C VAL A 105 -8.74 3.00 6.10
N LYS A 106 -8.73 4.31 6.41
CA LYS A 106 -7.49 5.12 6.41
C LYS A 106 -6.43 4.52 7.34
N ARG A 107 -6.81 4.18 8.58
CA ARG A 107 -5.87 3.62 9.56
C ARG A 107 -5.24 2.31 9.08
N VAL A 108 -6.01 1.44 8.46
CA VAL A 108 -5.48 0.19 7.90
C VAL A 108 -4.55 0.46 6.73
N LEU A 109 -4.90 1.40 5.85
CA LEU A 109 -4.01 1.82 4.76
C LEU A 109 -2.68 2.37 5.31
N ASP A 110 -2.73 3.27 6.30
CA ASP A 110 -1.54 3.85 6.92
C ASP A 110 -0.65 2.72 7.49
N GLN A 111 -1.22 1.80 8.26
CA GLN A 111 -0.48 0.66 8.83
C GLN A 111 0.18 -0.25 7.77
N LEU A 112 -0.47 -0.46 6.62
CA LEU A 112 0.05 -1.33 5.57
C LEU A 112 1.13 -0.64 4.73
N ILE A 113 1.02 0.66 4.52
CA ILE A 113 2.04 1.46 3.83
C ILE A 113 3.28 1.61 4.71
N ASP A 114 3.11 1.88 6.01
CA ASP A 114 4.24 2.02 6.95
C ASP A 114 5.09 0.74 7.00
N ARG A 115 4.46 -0.43 7.02
CA ARG A 115 5.14 -1.74 6.95
C ARG A 115 5.92 -1.96 5.66
N HIS A 116 5.41 -1.45 4.53
CA HIS A 116 6.10 -1.52 3.25
C HIS A 116 7.30 -0.58 3.21
N SER A 117 7.22 0.62 3.81
CA SER A 117 8.38 1.51 3.90
C SER A 117 9.49 0.94 4.77
N ASP A 118 9.18 0.29 5.89
CA ASP A 118 10.20 -0.36 6.74
C ASP A 118 10.91 -1.48 5.98
N THR A 119 10.15 -2.30 5.24
CA THR A 119 10.70 -3.37 4.41
C THR A 119 11.60 -2.82 3.31
N HIS A 120 11.19 -1.75 2.62
CA HIS A 120 11.99 -1.11 1.57
C HIS A 120 13.23 -0.37 2.11
N ALA A 121 13.16 0.23 3.30
CA ALA A 121 14.31 0.86 3.95
C ALA A 121 15.40 -0.15 4.35
N GLN A 122 15.03 -1.41 4.58
CA GLN A 122 15.97 -2.50 4.87
C GLN A 122 16.60 -3.14 3.63
N VAL A 123 16.09 -2.86 2.43
CA VAL A 123 16.74 -3.26 1.16
C VAL A 123 17.65 -2.12 0.68
N HIS A 124 18.72 -1.83 1.41
CA HIS A 124 19.76 -0.91 0.95
C HIS A 124 20.59 -1.59 -0.17
N PRO A 125 20.77 -0.98 -1.36
CA PRO A 125 21.40 -1.61 -2.52
C PRO A 125 22.94 -1.77 -2.46
N ASP A 126 23.57 -1.66 -1.29
CA ASP A 126 25.04 -1.66 -1.15
C ASP A 126 25.71 -3.04 -1.04
N LEU A 127 25.01 -4.14 -1.30
CA LEU A 127 25.58 -5.49 -1.28
C LEU A 127 25.88 -6.06 -2.68
N ILE A 128 26.24 -5.20 -3.64
CA ILE A 128 27.06 -5.63 -4.79
C ILE A 128 28.52 -5.27 -4.50
N GLU A 129 29.07 -5.86 -3.45
CA GLU A 129 30.51 -5.82 -3.22
C GLU A 129 31.16 -6.91 -4.11
N LEU A 130 31.58 -6.51 -5.31
CA LEU A 130 32.45 -7.32 -6.16
C LEU A 130 33.78 -7.57 -5.43
N PRO A 131 34.22 -8.83 -5.24
CA PRO A 131 35.53 -9.09 -4.66
C PRO A 131 36.62 -8.56 -5.58
N ARG A 132 37.38 -7.58 -5.08
CA ARG A 132 38.60 -7.08 -5.70
C ARG A 132 39.63 -8.20 -5.79
N HIS A 133 39.85 -8.74 -6.99
CA HIS A 133 40.94 -9.66 -7.26
C HIS A 133 42.28 -8.92 -7.07
N ARG A 134 42.99 -9.19 -5.97
CA ARG A 134 44.38 -8.72 -5.79
C ARG A 134 45.30 -9.55 -6.69
N PRO A 135 46.30 -8.94 -7.36
CA PRO A 135 47.29 -9.70 -8.13
C PRO A 135 48.26 -10.39 -7.17
N GLY A 136 48.44 -11.69 -7.38
CA GLY A 136 49.38 -12.54 -6.64
C GLY A 136 50.82 -12.07 -6.83
N ARG A 137 51.50 -11.98 -5.69
CA ARG A 137 52.88 -11.56 -5.47
C ARG A 137 53.86 -12.49 -6.19
N ARG A 138 54.76 -11.94 -7.02
CA ARG A 138 55.98 -12.63 -7.47
C ARG A 138 56.83 -12.98 -6.25
N LEU A 139 57.26 -14.24 -6.15
CA LEU A 139 58.47 -14.63 -5.45
C LEU A 139 59.29 -15.49 -6.41
N GLN A 140 60.48 -14.96 -6.70
CA GLN A 140 61.75 -15.53 -7.19
C GLN A 140 61.70 -16.76 -8.09
#